data_AF-A0A398CW21-F1
#
_entry.id   AF-A0A398CW21-F1
#
_cell.length_a   1.000
_cell.length_b   1.000
_cell.length_c   1.000
_cell.angle_alpha   90.00
_cell.angle_beta   90.00
_cell.angle_gamma   90.00
#
_symmetry.space_group_name_H-M   'P 1'
#
loop_
_entity.id
_entity.type
_entity.pdbx_description
1 polymer ?
#
loop_
_entity_poly.entity_id
_entity_poly.type
_entity_poly.pdbx_seq_one_letter_code
_entity_poly.pdbx_strand_id
1 'polypeptide(L)'
;MIDATIRQMSFSTDRSLLLLAVDWRVDVRPGQFAMLKVGDWPVVPRPFSICAQDREADTTSFLIRRKGLLWEQLLRLQPGATVQIKGPLGNGFPELPAPLLVGGGCGVAPLL
;
A
#
# COMPACT_ATOMS: atom_id res chain seq x y z
N MET A 1 -6.85 5.07 -13.33
CA MET A 1 -5.81 4.40 -12.52
C MET A 1 -4.59 4.29 -13.40
N ILE A 2 -3.40 4.33 -12.81
CA ILE A 2 -2.16 4.04 -13.53
C ILE A 2 -1.71 2.63 -13.18
N ASP A 3 -0.93 2.04 -14.06
CA ASP A 3 -0.33 0.72 -13.83
C ASP A 3 1.04 0.90 -13.16
N ALA A 4 1.27 0.14 -12.11
CA ALA A 4 2.56 0.04 -11.40
C ALA A 4 3.00 -1.42 -11.34
N THR A 5 4.29 -1.65 -11.50
CA THR A 5 4.91 -2.97 -11.43
C THR A 5 5.27 -3.29 -9.98
N ILE A 6 4.91 -4.51 -9.56
CA ILE A 6 5.30 -5.06 -8.27
C ILE A 6 6.81 -5.29 -8.27
N ARG A 7 7.53 -4.61 -7.38
CA ARG A 7 8.98 -4.77 -7.22
C ARG A 7 9.32 -5.80 -6.16
N GLN A 8 8.56 -5.85 -5.08
CA GLN A 8 8.79 -6.81 -3.99
C GLN A 8 7.49 -7.15 -3.26
N MET A 9 7.45 -8.38 -2.74
CA MET A 9 6.37 -8.89 -1.89
C MET A 9 6.98 -9.61 -0.69
N SER A 10 6.76 -9.06 0.51
CA SER A 10 7.26 -9.64 1.76
C SER A 10 6.10 -10.01 2.66
N PHE A 11 6.06 -11.25 3.15
CA PHE A 11 4.98 -11.74 4.01
C PHE A 11 5.44 -11.78 5.46
N SER A 12 4.52 -11.53 6.40
CA SER A 12 4.74 -11.87 7.81
C SER A 12 4.90 -13.39 7.98
N THR A 13 5.50 -13.83 9.10
CA THR A 13 5.75 -15.26 9.39
C THR A 13 4.46 -16.10 9.34
N ASP A 14 3.36 -15.58 9.88
CA ASP A 14 2.03 -16.21 9.85
C ASP A 14 1.25 -15.97 8.55
N ARG A 15 1.86 -15.23 7.60
CA ARG A 15 1.29 -14.77 6.33
C ARG A 15 -0.05 -14.03 6.48
N SER A 16 -0.27 -13.37 7.62
CA SER A 16 -1.44 -12.53 7.84
C SER A 16 -1.29 -11.12 7.26
N LEU A 17 -0.06 -10.70 6.97
CA LEU A 17 0.29 -9.42 6.36
C LEU A 17 1.18 -9.61 5.12
N LEU A 18 1.00 -8.73 4.15
CA LEU A 18 1.82 -8.56 2.96
C LEU A 18 2.29 -7.11 2.91
N LEU A 19 3.60 -6.90 2.90
CA LEU A 19 4.21 -5.64 2.48
C LEU A 19 4.44 -5.71 0.96
N LEU A 20 3.66 -4.94 0.22
CA LEU A 20 3.69 -4.86 -1.23
C LEU A 20 4.42 -3.59 -1.66
N ALA A 21 5.57 -3.72 -2.32
CA ALA A 21 6.32 -2.60 -2.88
C ALA A 21 6.16 -2.54 -4.39
N VAL A 22 5.86 -1.34 -4.92
CA VAL A 22 5.59 -1.09 -6.34
C VAL A 22 6.40 0.10 -6.83
N ASP A 23 6.69 0.19 -8.12
CA ASP A 23 7.41 1.32 -8.73
C ASP A 23 6.53 2.53 -9.03
N TRP A 24 5.71 2.90 -8.05
CA TRP A 24 4.86 4.06 -8.14
C TRP A 24 5.55 5.28 -7.57
N ARG A 25 5.94 6.22 -8.44
CA ARG A 25 6.64 7.46 -8.08
C ARG A 25 5.67 8.63 -8.04
N VAL A 26 5.44 9.16 -6.84
CA VAL A 26 4.61 10.34 -6.63
C VAL A 26 4.98 10.98 -5.31
N ASP A 27 4.79 12.29 -5.17
CA ASP A 27 4.97 12.94 -3.87
C ASP A 27 3.82 12.58 -2.93
N VAL A 28 4.15 11.98 -1.79
CA VAL A 28 3.18 11.57 -0.78
C VAL A 28 3.45 12.29 0.54
N ARG A 29 2.38 12.68 1.22
CA ARG A 29 2.42 13.16 2.61
C ARG A 29 1.97 12.05 3.56
N PRO A 30 2.56 11.94 4.76
CA PRO A 30 2.12 10.97 5.78
C PRO A 30 0.61 11.06 6.01
N GLY A 31 -0.05 9.90 6.17
CA GLY A 31 -1.50 9.81 6.34
C GLY A 31 -2.31 9.79 5.03
N GLN A 32 -1.68 9.89 3.86
CA GLN A 32 -2.35 9.67 2.57
C GLN A 32 -2.50 8.17 2.24
N PHE A 33 -3.39 7.89 1.30
CA PHE A 33 -3.69 6.53 0.85
C PHE A 33 -3.83 6.47 -0.68
N ALA A 34 -3.85 5.27 -1.23
CA ALA A 34 -4.14 5.03 -2.64
C ALA A 34 -5.20 3.94 -2.81
N MET A 35 -5.92 3.99 -3.93
CA MET A 35 -6.87 2.96 -4.33
C MET A 35 -6.13 1.91 -5.16
N LEU A 36 -6.17 0.65 -4.72
CA LEU A 36 -5.50 -0.47 -5.38
C LEU A 36 -6.52 -1.43 -6.03
N LYS A 37 -6.17 -1.96 -7.19
CA LYS A 37 -6.91 -2.99 -7.93
C LYS A 37 -5.92 -3.89 -8.70
N VAL A 38 -6.26 -5.16 -8.88
CA VAL A 38 -5.46 -6.14 -9.65
C VAL A 38 -6.34 -6.73 -10.76
N GLY A 39 -5.98 -6.46 -12.02
CA GLY A 39 -6.80 -6.84 -13.17
C GLY A 39 -8.24 -6.31 -13.04
N ASP A 40 -9.22 -7.18 -13.23
CA ASP A 40 -10.63 -6.80 -13.09
C ASP A 40 -11.16 -6.82 -11.65
N TRP A 41 -10.33 -7.18 -10.67
CA TRP A 41 -10.74 -7.38 -9.28
C TRP A 41 -9.96 -6.55 -8.26
N PRO A 42 -10.60 -6.16 -7.14
CA PRO A 42 -12.05 -6.13 -6.94
C PRO A 42 -12.74 -5.13 -7.88
N VAL A 43 -14.01 -5.34 -8.19
CA VAL A 43 -14.81 -4.46 -9.09
C VAL A 43 -14.66 -2.98 -8.70
N VAL A 44 -14.70 -2.71 -7.39
CA VAL A 44 -14.38 -1.40 -6.82
C VAL A 44 -13.00 -1.48 -6.16
N PRO A 45 -12.04 -0.63 -6.58
CA PRO A 45 -10.71 -0.55 -5.96
C PRO A 45 -10.79 -0.34 -4.45
N ARG A 46 -9.80 -0.81 -3.71
CA ARG A 46 -9.80 -0.73 -2.24
C ARG A 46 -8.74 0.26 -1.74
N PRO A 47 -9.06 1.10 -0.74
CA PRO A 47 -8.11 2.05 -0.20
C PRO A 47 -7.08 1.34 0.68
N PHE A 48 -5.81 1.65 0.48
CA PHE A 48 -4.71 1.25 1.36
C PHE A 48 -3.83 2.45 1.66
N SER A 49 -3.51 2.61 2.95
CA SER A 49 -2.54 3.61 3.40
C SER A 49 -1.21 3.41 2.68
N ILE A 50 -0.61 4.51 2.25
CA ILE A 50 0.76 4.49 1.78
C ILE A 50 1.63 4.32 3.04
N CYS A 51 2.41 3.24 3.07
CA CYS A 51 3.12 2.80 4.27
C CYS A 51 4.56 3.31 4.32
N ALA A 52 5.22 3.42 3.17
CA ALA A 52 6.57 3.98 3.06
C ALA A 52 6.85 4.34 1.61
N GLN A 53 7.76 5.29 1.39
CA GLN A 53 8.39 5.52 0.10
C GLN A 53 9.90 5.39 0.25
N ASP A 54 10.47 4.48 -0.52
CA ASP A 54 11.91 4.33 -0.65
C ASP A 54 12.36 5.09 -1.91
N ARG A 55 13.09 6.19 -1.70
CA ARG A 55 13.59 7.05 -2.77
C ARG A 55 14.79 6.45 -3.51
N GLU A 56 15.57 5.59 -2.87
CA GLU A 56 16.72 4.95 -3.50
C GLU A 56 16.28 3.79 -4.38
N ALA A 57 15.31 3.00 -3.90
CA ALA A 57 14.73 1.89 -4.64
C ALA A 57 13.61 2.32 -5.61
N ASP A 58 13.19 3.60 -5.58
CA ASP A 58 12.06 4.13 -6.35
C ASP A 58 10.75 3.35 -6.14
N THR A 59 10.47 2.98 -4.88
CA THR A 59 9.28 2.20 -4.53
C THR A 59 8.35 2.87 -3.53
N THR A 60 7.05 2.63 -3.71
CA THR A 60 6.01 2.93 -2.73
C THR A 60 5.47 1.62 -2.16
N SER A 61 5.33 1.54 -0.84
CA SER A 61 4.94 0.32 -0.14
C SER A 61 3.53 0.43 0.47
N PHE A 62 2.81 -0.68 0.46
CA PHE A 62 1.49 -0.84 1.06
C PHE A 62 1.46 -2.06 1.99
N LEU A 63 0.91 -1.89 3.19
CA LEU A 63 0.69 -3.00 4.11
C LEU A 63 -0.74 -3.53 3.96
N ILE A 64 -0.86 -4.78 3.52
CA ILE A 64 -2.13 -5.41 3.18
C ILE A 64 -2.37 -6.58 4.12
N ARG A 65 -3.51 -6.58 4.81
CA ARG A 65 -3.94 -7.69 5.66
C ARG A 65 -4.64 -8.77 4.86
N ARG A 66 -4.45 -10.03 5.25
CA ARG A 66 -5.13 -11.22 4.71
C ARG A 66 -6.65 -11.15 4.88
N LYS A 67 -7.33 -10.48 3.95
CA LYS A 67 -8.79 -10.34 3.93
C LYS A 67 -9.30 -10.01 2.52
N GLY A 68 -10.28 -10.80 2.05
CA GLY A 68 -11.05 -10.52 0.84
C GLY A 68 -10.32 -10.80 -0.48
N LEU A 69 -11.02 -10.53 -1.58
CA LEU A 69 -10.62 -10.94 -2.93
C LEU A 69 -9.30 -10.33 -3.41
N LEU A 70 -8.99 -9.09 -3.03
CA LEU A 70 -7.73 -8.47 -3.46
C LEU A 70 -6.52 -9.27 -2.96
N TRP A 71 -6.58 -9.75 -1.72
CA TRP A 71 -5.53 -10.61 -1.17
C TRP A 71 -5.36 -11.88 -2.00
N GLU A 72 -6.45 -12.56 -2.34
CA GLU A 72 -6.41 -13.78 -3.14
C GLU A 72 -5.83 -13.56 -4.54
N GLN A 73 -6.08 -12.40 -5.15
CA GLN A 73 -5.47 -12.05 -6.44
C GLN A 73 -3.97 -11.76 -6.29
N LEU A 74 -3.58 -10.99 -5.28
CA LEU A 74 -2.17 -10.69 -5.02
C LEU A 74 -1.34 -11.95 -4.77
N LEU A 75 -1.90 -12.97 -4.09
CA LEU A 75 -1.21 -14.25 -3.87
C LEU A 75 -0.88 -15.02 -5.15
N ARG A 76 -1.53 -14.71 -6.27
CA ARG A 76 -1.28 -15.34 -7.57
C ARG A 76 -0.23 -14.60 -8.39
N LEU A 77 0.20 -13.42 -7.92
CA LEU A 77 1.18 -12.58 -8.58
C LEU A 77 2.58 -12.81 -8.04
N GLN A 78 3.56 -12.37 -8.82
CA GLN A 78 4.97 -12.33 -8.46
C GLN A 78 5.53 -10.96 -8.80
N PRO A 79 6.70 -10.57 -8.25
CA PRO A 79 7.43 -9.40 -8.73
C PRO A 79 7.55 -9.40 -10.26
N GLY A 80 7.34 -8.23 -10.88
CA GLY A 80 7.19 -8.05 -12.32
C GLY A 80 5.74 -7.98 -12.81
N ALA A 81 4.76 -8.44 -12.01
CA ALA A 81 3.34 -8.29 -12.34
C ALA A 81 2.84 -6.86 -12.10
N THR A 82 1.66 -6.55 -12.65
CA THR A 82 1.06 -5.21 -12.59
C THR A 82 -0.03 -5.11 -11.51
N VAL A 83 -0.07 -3.98 -10.82
CA VAL A 83 -1.18 -3.53 -9.97
C VAL A 83 -1.62 -2.14 -10.42
N GLN A 84 -2.92 -1.90 -10.40
CA GLN A 84 -3.50 -0.62 -10.78
C GLN A 84 -3.68 0.26 -9.55
N ILE A 85 -3.25 1.52 -9.65
CA ILE A 85 -3.20 2.47 -8.55
C ILE A 85 -3.90 3.77 -8.93
N LYS A 86 -4.64 4.37 -7.99
CA LYS A 86 -5.10 5.76 -8.07
C LYS A 86 -4.82 6.48 -6.76
N GLY A 87 -4.08 7.58 -6.85
CA GLY A 87 -3.75 8.45 -5.73
C GLY A 87 -2.57 9.36 -6.08
N PRO A 88 -1.88 9.90 -5.05
CA PRO A 88 -2.25 9.82 -3.64
C PRO A 88 -3.57 10.53 -3.37
N LEU A 89 -4.32 10.06 -2.38
CA LEU A 89 -5.60 10.62 -1.95
C LEU A 89 -5.54 10.96 -0.45
N GLY A 90 -6.44 11.85 -0.03
CA GLY A 90 -6.50 12.36 1.35
C GLY A 90 -5.59 13.58 1.56
N ASN A 91 -5.82 14.27 2.68
CA ASN A 91 -5.11 15.53 2.99
C ASN A 91 -3.76 15.32 3.71
N GLY A 92 -3.49 14.09 4.16
CA GLY A 92 -2.37 13.78 5.05
C GLY A 92 -2.68 14.14 6.51
N PHE A 93 -1.74 13.83 7.40
CA PHE A 93 -1.80 14.23 8.79
C PHE A 93 -1.49 15.72 8.95
N PRO A 94 -2.15 16.42 9.88
CA PRO A 94 -1.77 17.77 10.23
C PRO A 94 -0.40 17.78 10.92
N GLU A 95 0.35 18.87 10.75
CA GLU A 95 1.58 19.10 11.50
C GLU A 95 1.22 19.50 12.93
N LEU A 96 1.71 18.73 13.90
CA LEU A 96 1.51 18.96 15.32
C LEU A 96 2.87 19.00 16.02
N PRO A 97 3.09 19.89 17.01
CA PRO A 97 4.39 20.04 17.66
C PRO A 97 4.79 18.83 18.53
N ALA A 98 3.82 18.10 19.09
CA ALA A 98 4.06 16.93 19.93
C ALA A 98 2.92 15.91 19.79
N PRO A 99 2.83 15.16 18.68
CA PRO A 99 1.77 14.20 18.46
C PRO A 99 1.99 12.91 19.27
N LEU A 100 0.91 12.32 19.77
CA LEU A 100 0.90 10.94 20.26
C LEU A 100 0.36 10.03 19.16
N LEU A 101 1.14 9.01 18.78
CA LEU A 101 0.76 8.03 17.76
C LEU A 101 0.30 6.74 18.43
N VAL A 102 -0.87 6.23 18.03
CA VAL A 102 -1.40 4.94 18.49
C VAL A 102 -1.83 4.13 17.28
N GLY A 103 -1.17 2.99 17.06
CA GLY A 103 -1.46 2.07 15.95
C GLY A 103 -1.64 0.64 16.45
N GLY A 104 -2.62 -0.07 15.88
CA GLY A 104 -2.90 -1.47 16.20
C GLY A 104 -3.13 -2.29 14.94
N GLY A 105 -2.47 -3.46 14.83
CA GLY A 105 -2.55 -4.32 13.66
C GLY A 105 -2.15 -3.58 12.38
N CYS A 106 -2.98 -3.66 11.33
CA CYS A 106 -2.74 -2.92 10.08
C CYS A 106 -2.96 -1.41 10.19
N GLY A 107 -3.52 -0.92 11.31
CA GLY A 107 -3.68 0.52 11.58
C GLY A 107 -2.34 1.24 11.82
N VAL A 108 -1.23 0.50 11.95
CA VAL A 108 0.12 1.09 12.00
C VAL A 108 0.61 1.57 10.64
N ALA A 109 0.06 1.05 9.53
CA ALA A 109 0.55 1.31 8.18
C ALA A 109 0.74 2.80 7.83
N PRO A 110 -0.23 3.71 8.09
CA PRO A 110 -0.02 5.13 7.78
C PRO A 110 0.93 5.86 8.76
N LEU A 111 1.37 5.20 9.83
CA LEU A 111 2.20 5.77 10.90
C LEU A 111 3.70 5.41 10.80
N LEU A 112 4.05 4.49 9.89
CA LEU A 112 5.43 4.10 9.58
C LEU A 112 6.03 5.05 8.54
#